data_AF-A0A842WJB9-F1
#
_entry.id   AF-A0A842WJB9-F1
#
_cell.length_a   1.000
_cell.length_b   1.000
_cell.length_c   1.000
_cell.angle_alpha   90.00
_cell.angle_beta   90.00
_cell.angle_gamma   90.00
#
_symmetry.space_group_name_H-M   'P 1'
#
loop_
_entity.id
_entity.type
_entity.pdbx_description
1 polymer ?
#
loop_
_entity_poly.entity_id
_entity_poly.type
_entity_poly.pdbx_seq_one_letter_code
_entity_poly.pdbx_strand_id
1 'polypeptide(L)'
;MVSKEEIDEVMEWCEEVKKKKGIMYTVERNPFRDNIKWMARFPLIEIDRPKETANKRNLVYDSSVRKLWQYMNDTWMEIVPDVDLRIGLREKE
;
A
#
# COMPACT_ATOMS: atom_id res chain seq x y z
N MET A 1 -12.71 -3.57 -3.02
CA MET A 1 -12.32 -2.69 -4.13
C MET A 1 -11.28 -1.75 -3.57
N VAL A 2 -10.12 -1.65 -4.19
CA VAL A 2 -9.08 -0.69 -3.85
C VAL A 2 -9.21 0.49 -4.80
N SER A 3 -9.56 1.67 -4.31
CA SER A 3 -9.63 2.85 -5.17
C SER A 3 -8.27 3.55 -5.29
N LYS A 4 -8.12 4.36 -6.33
CA LYS A 4 -6.91 5.17 -6.50
C LYS A 4 -6.80 6.23 -5.40
N GLU A 5 -7.92 6.85 -5.03
CA GLU A 5 -7.99 7.89 -4.01
C GLU A 5 -7.56 7.36 -2.64
N GLU A 6 -7.99 6.14 -2.27
CA GLU A 6 -7.56 5.48 -1.03
C GLU A 6 -6.05 5.17 -1.04
N ILE A 7 -5.50 4.73 -2.19
CA ILE A 7 -4.06 4.50 -2.33
C ILE A 7 -3.29 5.81 -2.16
N ASP A 8 -3.73 6.87 -2.85
CA ASP A 8 -3.10 8.19 -2.80
C ASP A 8 -3.11 8.75 -1.37
N GLU A 9 -4.24 8.65 -0.66
CA GLU A 9 -4.36 9.05 0.75
C GLU A 9 -3.35 8.32 1.66
N VAL A 10 -3.21 7.00 1.51
CA VAL A 10 -2.27 6.21 2.29
C VAL A 10 -0.83 6.61 1.99
N MET A 11 -0.49 6.84 0.71
CA MET A 11 0.87 7.26 0.31
C MET A 11 1.22 8.65 0.82
N GLU A 12 0.29 9.61 0.73
CA GLU A 12 0.49 10.97 1.23
C GLU A 12 0.78 10.97 2.74
N TRP A 13 0.01 10.20 3.50
CA TRP A 13 0.27 10.04 4.93
C TRP A 13 1.66 9.43 5.22
N CYS A 14 2.10 8.43 4.44
CA CYS A 14 3.42 7.85 4.59
C CYS A 14 4.54 8.87 4.33
N GLU A 15 4.39 9.70 3.30
CA GLU A 15 5.32 10.79 2.97
C GLU A 15 5.41 11.82 4.11
N GLU A 16 4.28 12.19 4.71
CA GLU A 16 4.28 13.08 5.87
C GLU A 16 4.99 12.49 7.07
N VAL A 17 4.71 11.23 7.40
CA VAL A 17 5.36 10.52 8.51
C VAL A 17 6.87 10.46 8.31
N LYS A 18 7.31 10.12 7.09
CA LYS A 18 8.74 10.07 6.76
C LYS A 18 9.41 11.43 6.96
N LYS A 19 8.81 12.50 6.43
CA LYS A 19 9.31 13.87 6.59
C LYS A 19 9.38 14.29 8.06
N LYS A 20 8.37 13.94 8.86
CA LYS A 20 8.31 14.27 10.30
C LYS A 20 9.38 13.53 11.11
N LYS A 21 9.67 12.27 10.78
CA LYS A 21 10.65 11.47 11.54
C LYS A 21 12.10 11.65 11.09
N GLY A 22 12.34 11.92 9.80
CA GLY A 22 13.69 12.17 9.28
C GLY A 22 14.65 10.98 9.41
N ILE A 23 14.13 9.75 9.50
CA ILE A 23 14.92 8.52 9.60
C ILE A 23 14.81 7.67 8.34
N MET A 24 15.75 6.73 8.17
CA MET A 24 15.85 5.89 6.98
C MET A 24 14.62 5.00 6.73
N TYR A 25 14.07 4.41 7.79
CA TYR A 25 12.84 3.62 7.74
C TYR A 25 12.06 3.80 9.04
N THR A 26 10.75 3.60 9.01
CA THR A 26 9.92 3.61 10.22
C THR A 26 8.77 2.61 10.14
N VAL A 27 8.25 2.20 11.30
CA VAL A 27 7.10 1.30 11.40
C VAL A 27 6.04 2.00 12.23
N GLU A 28 4.88 2.23 11.65
CA GLU A 28 3.77 2.91 12.30
C GLU A 28 2.54 2.03 12.43
N ARG A 29 1.68 2.36 13.40
CA ARG A 29 0.33 1.82 13.46
C ARG A 29 -0.45 2.31 12.24
N ASN A 30 -1.19 1.40 11.62
CA ASN A 30 -2.03 1.75 10.48
C ASN A 30 -3.25 2.56 10.95
N PRO A 31 -3.37 3.87 10.59
CA PRO A 31 -4.49 4.70 11.02
C PRO A 31 -5.76 4.47 10.17
N PHE A 32 -5.63 3.76 9.05
CA PHE A 32 -6.70 3.56 8.07
C PHE A 32 -7.50 2.27 8.30
N ARG A 33 -7.15 1.48 9.33
CA ARG A 33 -7.73 0.14 9.56
C ARG A 33 -9.25 0.14 9.67
N ASP A 34 -9.80 1.18 10.27
CA ASP A 34 -11.23 1.27 10.58
C ASP A 34 -12.02 1.98 9.47
N ASN A 35 -11.35 2.73 8.59
CA ASN A 35 -11.99 3.60 7.59
C ASN A 35 -11.81 3.12 6.15
N ILE A 36 -10.70 2.41 5.84
CA ILE A 36 -10.41 1.89 4.50
C ILE A 36 -10.48 0.36 4.55
N LYS A 37 -11.45 -0.20 3.83
CA LYS A 37 -11.82 -1.63 3.99
C LYS A 37 -10.66 -2.59 3.69
N TRP A 38 -9.86 -2.32 2.66
CA TRP A 38 -8.74 -3.18 2.30
C TRP A 38 -7.54 -3.02 3.25
N MET A 39 -7.48 -1.93 4.01
CA MET A 39 -6.42 -1.65 4.99
C MET A 39 -6.62 -2.39 6.31
N ALA A 40 -7.84 -2.85 6.62
CA ALA A 40 -8.18 -3.52 7.88
C ALA A 40 -7.27 -4.72 8.21
N ARG A 41 -6.77 -5.43 7.18
CA ARG A 41 -5.87 -6.59 7.32
C ARG A 41 -4.44 -6.24 7.76
N PHE A 42 -4.00 -5.00 7.57
CA PHE A 42 -2.64 -4.57 7.88
C PHE A 42 -2.61 -3.89 9.24
N PRO A 43 -2.00 -4.48 10.28
CA PRO A 43 -1.95 -3.85 11.60
C PRO A 43 -0.98 -2.66 11.62
N LEU A 44 0.10 -2.72 10.83
CA LEU A 44 1.14 -1.71 10.75
C LEU A 44 1.46 -1.37 9.29
N ILE A 45 2.06 -0.20 9.10
CA ILE A 45 2.64 0.26 7.83
C ILE A 45 4.14 0.45 8.05
N GLU A 46 4.95 -0.20 7.22
CA GLU A 46 6.41 -0.13 7.25
C GLU A 46 6.90 0.75 6.09
N ILE A 47 7.43 1.92 6.42
CA ILE A 47 7.87 2.93 5.46
C ILE A 47 9.37 2.76 5.22
N ASP A 48 9.72 2.55 3.95
CA ASP A 48 11.08 2.34 3.41
C ASP A 48 11.86 1.18 4.05
N ARG A 49 11.16 0.28 4.75
CA ARG A 49 11.80 -0.92 5.26
C ARG A 49 12.06 -1.91 4.11
N PRO A 50 13.27 -2.48 4.01
CA PRO A 50 13.58 -3.47 2.98
C PRO A 50 12.62 -4.67 3.04
N LYS A 51 12.11 -5.08 1.88
CA LYS A 51 11.14 -6.18 1.69
C LYS A 51 11.63 -7.53 2.23
N GLU A 52 12.94 -7.71 2.31
CA GLU A 52 13.61 -8.90 2.86
C GLU A 52 13.46 -8.99 4.38
N THR A 53 13.27 -7.84 5.05
CA THR A 53 13.20 -7.74 6.51
C THR A 53 11.84 -7.27 7.02
N ALA A 54 10.98 -6.76 6.13
CA ALA A 54 9.64 -6.34 6.45
C ALA A 54 8.76 -7.52 6.86
N ASN A 55 7.81 -7.27 7.75
CA ASN A 55 6.89 -8.30 8.19
C ASN A 55 5.85 -8.57 7.09
N LYS A 56 5.73 -9.83 6.69
CA LYS A 56 4.78 -10.30 5.67
C LYS A 56 3.30 -10.02 5.99
N ARG A 57 2.96 -9.66 7.24
CA ARG A 57 1.59 -9.28 7.66
C ARG A 57 1.30 -7.79 7.57
N ASN A 58 2.31 -6.95 7.33
CA ASN A 58 2.19 -5.51 7.29
C ASN A 58 2.13 -5.00 5.85
N LEU A 59 1.71 -3.75 5.70
CA LEU A 59 1.83 -3.01 4.46
C LEU A 59 3.23 -2.41 4.38
N VAL A 60 3.84 -2.41 3.20
CA VAL A 60 5.13 -1.73 2.96
C VAL A 60 4.93 -0.56 2.02
N TYR A 61 5.39 0.62 2.40
CA TYR A 61 5.49 1.77 1.51
C TYR A 61 6.95 1.97 1.09
N ASP A 62 7.18 2.14 -0.21
CA ASP A 62 8.48 2.46 -0.78
C ASP A 62 8.41 3.85 -1.43
N SER A 63 9.02 4.84 -0.77
CA SER A 63 9.03 6.23 -1.22
C SER A 63 9.90 6.48 -2.44
N SER A 64 10.87 5.60 -2.73
CA SER A 64 11.78 5.77 -3.89
C SER A 64 11.03 5.62 -5.22
N VAL A 65 10.01 4.75 -5.23
CA VAL A 65 9.13 4.51 -6.37
C VAL A 65 7.70 4.98 -6.13
N ARG A 66 7.39 5.50 -4.93
CA ARG A 66 6.06 5.90 -4.46
C ARG A 66 5.02 4.80 -4.68
N LYS A 67 5.25 3.63 -4.08
CA LYS A 67 4.37 2.45 -4.21
C LYS A 67 4.10 1.77 -2.88
N LEU A 68 2.91 1.20 -2.77
CA LEU A 68 2.51 0.33 -1.68
C LEU A 68 2.63 -1.14 -2.09
N TRP A 69 3.09 -1.97 -1.16
CA TRP A 69 3.36 -3.38 -1.39
C TRP A 69 2.71 -4.21 -0.30
N GLN A 70 2.11 -5.32 -0.70
CA GLN A 70 1.62 -6.35 0.20
C GLN A 70 2.29 -7.68 -0.10
N TYR A 71 2.50 -8.50 0.93
CA TYR A 71 2.97 -9.85 0.72
C TYR A 71 1.78 -10.80 0.50
N MET A 72 1.77 -11.48 -0.63
CA MET A 72 0.76 -12.46 -1.01
C MET A 72 1.38 -13.53 -1.92
N ASN A 73 0.98 -14.79 -1.74
CA ASN A 73 1.44 -15.91 -2.57
C ASN A 73 2.96 -16.00 -2.67
N ASP A 74 3.63 -15.91 -1.52
CA ASP A 74 5.09 -15.91 -1.37
C ASP A 74 5.88 -14.80 -2.08
N THR A 75 5.20 -13.79 -2.62
CA THR A 75 5.82 -12.65 -3.29
C THR A 75 5.28 -11.31 -2.79
N TRP A 76 6.04 -10.24 -3.04
CA TRP A 76 5.60 -8.87 -2.82
C TRP A 76 4.86 -8.37 -4.06
N MET A 77 3.58 -8.04 -3.88
CA MET A 77 2.70 -7.53 -4.92
C MET A 77 2.46 -6.04 -4.70
N GLU A 78 2.56 -5.26 -5.76
CA GLU A 78 2.15 -3.86 -5.75
C GLU A 78 0.64 -3.77 -5.52
N ILE A 79 0.22 -2.82 -4.68
CA ILE A 79 -1.19 -2.46 -4.54
C ILE A 79 -1.51 -1.45 -5.63
N VAL A 80 -2.35 -1.87 -6.58
CA VAL A 80 -2.84 -1.04 -7.68
C VAL A 80 -4.35 -0.84 -7.53
N PRO A 81 -4.91 0.26 -8.08
CA PRO A 81 -6.34 0.44 -8.12
C PRO A 81 -7.01 -0.75 -8.84
N ASP A 82 -8.16 -1.18 -8.34
CA ASP A 82 -9.00 -2.14 -9.05
C ASP A 82 -9.54 -1.45 -10.31
N VAL A 83 -8.87 -1.64 -11.44
CA VAL A 83 -9.39 -1.21 -12.74
C VAL A 83 -10.55 -2.15 -13.06
N ASP A 84 -11.75 -1.61 -13.23
CA ASP A 84 -12.92 -2.37 -13.65
C ASP A 84 -12.64 -2.98 -15.03
N LEU A 85 -12.18 -4.25 -15.06
CA LEU A 85 -11.84 -5.03 -16.26
C LEU A 85 -13.06 -5.29 -17.18
N ARG A 86 -14.17 -4.58 -17.02
CA ARG A 86 -15.39 -4.73 -17.81
C ARG A 86 -15.38 -3.97 -19.15
N ILE A 87 -14.42 -3.10 -19.39
CA ILE A 87 -14.30 -2.36 -20.66
C ILE A 87 -13.31 -3.09 -21.58
N GLY A 88 -13.73 -4.21 -22.18
CA GLY A 88 -12.85 -4.94 -23.11
C GLY A 88 -13.41 -6.20 -23.79
N LEU A 89 -14.65 -6.62 -23.49
CA LEU A 89 -15.28 -7.80 -24.12
C LEU A 89 -16.50 -7.46 -25.00
N ARG A 90 -16.60 -6.23 -25.52
CA ARG A 90 -17.68 -5.82 -26.43
C ARG A 90 -17.18 -5.04 -27.64
N GLU A 91 -16.29 -5.62 -28.46
CA GLU A 91 -16.10 -5.18 -29.86
C GLU A 91 -15.61 -6.34 -30.75
N LYS A 92 -16.24 -7.52 -30.65
CA LYS A 92 -16.15 -8.56 -31.68
C LYS A 92 -17.48 -9.32 -31.81
N GLU A 93 -18.46 -8.67 -32.43
CA GLU A 93 -19.52 -9.34 -33.19
C GLU A 93 -19.69 -8.59 -34.51
#